data_AF-A0A1G2F6E5-F1
#
_entry.id   AF-A0A1G2F6E5-F1
#
_cell.length_a   1.000
_cell.length_b   1.000
_cell.length_c   1.000
_cell.angle_alpha   90.00
_cell.angle_beta   90.00
_cell.angle_gamma   90.00
#
_symmetry.space_group_name_H-M   'P 1'
#
loop_
_entity.id
_entity.type
_entity.pdbx_description
1 polymer ?
#
loop_
_entity_poly.entity_id
_entity_poly.type
_entity_poly.pdbx_seq_one_letter_code
_entity_poly.pdbx_strand_id
1 'polypeptide(L)'
;MKKIALVFLSGLVFVMILAFQGQAEFEGKMKNIRMILSFLEAQNVTMNNMINFIMEALPQNSVAFVESVAIKILLEEEQVLISKSQKLLDEIEQNKEKGESGMKYFNTKTAELRANMAKIMNIHIKVIDSLDEKFDYLLKESAKGKETPV
;
A
#
# COMPACT_ATOMS: atom_id res chain seq x y z
N MET A 1 13.68 15.51 1.15
CA MET A 1 14.48 14.28 1.37
C MET A 1 13.65 13.09 1.85
N LYS A 2 12.69 13.23 2.80
CA LYS A 2 11.86 12.09 3.29
C LYS A 2 10.98 11.42 2.20
N LYS A 3 10.35 12.21 1.30
CA LYS A 3 9.54 11.71 0.17
C LYS A 3 10.34 10.83 -0.81
N ILE A 4 11.61 11.18 -1.05
CA ILE A 4 12.49 10.45 -1.99
C ILE A 4 12.81 9.06 -1.45
N ALA A 5 13.06 8.90 -0.15
CA ALA A 5 13.37 7.59 0.45
C ALA A 5 12.17 6.64 0.45
N LEU A 6 10.96 7.17 0.69
CA LEU A 6 9.72 6.39 0.70
C LEU A 6 9.29 5.97 -0.72
N VAL A 7 9.50 6.85 -1.71
CA VAL A 7 9.38 6.56 -3.15
C VAL A 7 10.46 5.58 -3.64
N PHE A 8 11.68 5.66 -3.09
CA PHE A 8 12.76 4.72 -3.40
C PHE A 8 12.46 3.32 -2.86
N LEU A 9 11.94 3.21 -1.63
CA LEU A 9 11.55 1.92 -1.04
C LEU A 9 10.44 1.26 -1.85
N SER A 10 9.41 2.03 -2.22
CA SER A 10 8.30 1.57 -3.06
C SER A 10 8.76 1.20 -4.47
N GLY A 11 9.72 1.93 -5.05
CA GLY A 11 10.37 1.58 -6.32
C GLY A 11 11.22 0.31 -6.26
N LEU A 12 11.98 0.09 -5.18
CA LEU A 12 12.80 -1.11 -4.98
C LEU A 12 11.92 -2.37 -4.83
N VAL A 13 10.80 -2.22 -4.12
CA VAL A 13 9.74 -3.22 -3.99
C VAL A 13 9.12 -3.58 -5.34
N PHE A 14 8.81 -2.57 -6.16
CA PHE A 14 8.25 -2.75 -7.50
C PHE A 14 9.22 -3.49 -8.45
N VAL A 15 10.52 -3.19 -8.38
CA VAL A 15 11.56 -3.89 -9.16
C VAL A 15 11.70 -5.36 -8.74
N MET A 16 11.59 -5.67 -7.45
CA MET A 16 11.60 -7.06 -6.97
C MET A 16 10.41 -7.89 -7.47
N ILE A 17 9.25 -7.26 -7.74
CA ILE A 17 8.05 -7.90 -8.27
C ILE A 17 8.16 -8.14 -9.78
N LEU A 18 8.80 -7.24 -10.52
CA LEU A 18 8.95 -7.32 -11.98
C LEU A 18 9.98 -8.37 -12.45
N ALA A 19 10.95 -8.74 -11.61
CA ALA A 19 12.01 -9.69 -11.98
C ALA A 19 11.53 -11.15 -12.15
N PHE A 20 10.23 -11.43 -12.17
CA PHE A 20 9.64 -12.78 -12.22
C PHE A 20 9.82 -13.43 -13.62
N GLN A 21 10.97 -14.07 -13.89
CA GLN A 21 11.28 -14.68 -15.20
C GLN A 21 11.42 -16.22 -15.22
N GLY A 22 11.26 -16.95 -14.11
CA GLY A 22 11.40 -18.42 -14.13
C GLY A 22 11.05 -19.18 -12.85
N GLN A 23 10.82 -20.49 -12.99
CA GLN A 23 10.37 -21.44 -11.95
C GLN A 23 11.45 -21.78 -10.91
N ALA A 24 12.74 -21.65 -11.26
CA ALA A 24 13.87 -21.93 -10.37
C ALA A 24 14.09 -20.86 -9.27
N GLU A 25 13.57 -19.64 -9.45
CA GLU A 25 13.68 -18.55 -8.46
C GLU A 25 12.37 -18.34 -7.69
N PHE A 26 11.45 -19.30 -7.80
CA PHE A 26 10.07 -19.14 -7.40
C PHE A 26 9.90 -18.96 -5.89
N GLU A 27 10.47 -19.86 -5.08
CA GLU A 27 10.30 -19.86 -3.63
C GLU A 27 10.91 -18.62 -2.96
N GLY A 28 12.11 -18.22 -3.41
CA GLY A 28 12.77 -17.00 -2.94
C GLY A 28 11.97 -15.73 -3.28
N LYS A 29 11.40 -15.66 -4.49
CA LYS A 29 10.58 -14.52 -4.91
C LYS A 29 9.23 -14.45 -4.20
N MET A 30 8.57 -15.59 -3.96
CA MET A 30 7.31 -15.64 -3.20
C MET A 30 7.52 -15.16 -1.76
N LYS A 31 8.61 -15.58 -1.10
CA LYS A 31 8.99 -15.08 0.22
C LYS A 31 9.19 -13.56 0.23
N ASN A 32 9.85 -13.01 -0.78
CA ASN A 32 10.04 -11.57 -0.90
C ASN A 32 8.72 -10.81 -1.11
N ILE A 33 7.83 -11.32 -1.97
CA ILE A 33 6.51 -10.70 -2.18
C ILE A 33 5.67 -10.77 -0.91
N ARG A 34 5.70 -11.88 -0.17
CA ARG A 34 5.02 -12.00 1.12
C ARG A 34 5.52 -10.94 2.11
N MET A 35 6.84 -10.78 2.21
CA MET A 35 7.46 -9.75 3.06
C MET A 35 7.03 -8.33 2.67
N ILE A 36 6.97 -8.05 1.37
CA ILE A 36 6.48 -6.78 0.83
C ILE A 36 5.02 -6.53 1.23
N LEU A 37 4.14 -7.51 1.02
CA LEU A 37 2.72 -7.39 1.34
C LEU A 37 2.51 -7.16 2.84
N SER A 38 3.23 -7.89 3.70
CA SER A 38 3.18 -7.67 5.15
C SER A 38 3.70 -6.29 5.56
N PHE A 39 4.74 -5.79 4.89
CA PHE A 39 5.23 -4.43 5.13
C PHE A 39 4.20 -3.38 4.73
N LEU A 40 3.59 -3.51 3.55
CA LEU A 40 2.54 -2.60 3.07
C LEU A 40 1.30 -2.64 3.97
N GLU A 41 0.93 -3.82 4.49
CA GLU A 41 -0.15 -3.96 5.47
C GLU A 41 0.15 -3.18 6.75
N ALA A 42 1.35 -3.32 7.30
CA ALA A 42 1.77 -2.58 8.49
C ALA A 42 1.76 -1.06 8.24
N GLN A 43 2.19 -0.61 7.05
CA GLN A 43 2.12 0.81 6.68
C GLN A 43 0.66 1.29 6.51
N ASN A 44 -0.21 0.49 5.90
CA ASN A 44 -1.62 0.80 5.75
C ASN A 44 -2.28 1.01 7.12
N VAL A 45 -2.04 0.10 8.08
CA VAL A 45 -2.52 0.24 9.47
C VAL A 45 -2.00 1.53 10.11
N THR A 46 -0.71 1.82 9.94
CA THR A 46 -0.10 3.03 10.50
C THR A 46 -0.73 4.30 9.92
N MET A 47 -0.87 4.38 8.60
CA MET A 47 -1.51 5.50 7.91
C MET A 47 -2.99 5.63 8.27
N ASN A 48 -3.69 4.51 8.50
CA ASN A 48 -5.07 4.48 8.98
C ASN A 48 -5.20 5.10 10.38
N ASN A 49 -4.27 4.81 11.28
CA ASN A 49 -4.25 5.43 12.61
C ASN A 49 -3.94 6.93 12.50
N MET A 50 -3.00 7.30 11.63
CA MET A 50 -2.65 8.71 11.38
C MET A 50 -3.82 9.51 10.82
N ILE A 51 -4.56 8.97 9.84
CA ILE A 51 -5.71 9.70 9.27
C ILE A 51 -6.87 9.81 10.28
N ASN A 52 -7.10 8.80 11.11
CA ASN A 52 -8.09 8.88 12.17
C ASN A 52 -7.75 10.01 13.15
N PHE A 53 -6.49 10.10 13.59
CA PHE A 53 -6.01 11.20 14.43
C PHE A 53 -6.22 12.58 13.76
N ILE A 54 -5.87 12.71 12.48
CA ILE A 54 -6.08 13.96 11.71
C ILE A 54 -7.57 14.31 11.67
N MET A 55 -8.44 13.34 11.38
CA MET A 55 -9.89 13.56 11.32
C MET A 55 -10.47 13.99 12.66
N GLU A 56 -9.97 13.46 13.78
CA GLU A 56 -10.36 13.88 15.13
C GLU A 56 -9.90 15.32 15.45
N ALA A 57 -8.76 15.74 14.91
CA ALA A 57 -8.20 17.08 15.11
C ALA A 57 -8.84 18.17 14.23
N LEU A 58 -9.62 17.79 13.20
CA LEU A 58 -10.19 18.72 12.22
C LEU A 58 -11.68 19.01 12.48
N PRO A 59 -12.15 20.25 12.24
CA PRO A 59 -13.57 20.55 12.25
C PRO A 59 -14.30 19.75 11.16
N GLN A 60 -15.39 19.07 11.51
CA GLN A 60 -16.15 18.20 10.59
C GLN A 60 -16.69 18.92 9.35
N ASN A 61 -16.94 20.23 9.46
CA ASN A 61 -17.42 21.07 8.37
C ASN A 61 -16.28 21.66 7.50
N SER A 62 -15.02 21.32 7.78
CA SER A 62 -13.88 21.82 7.01
C SER A 62 -13.63 21.00 5.75
N VAL A 63 -13.14 21.66 4.70
CA VAL A 63 -12.69 21.00 3.47
C VAL A 63 -11.58 19.97 3.78
N ALA A 64 -10.66 20.31 4.69
CA ALA A 64 -9.59 19.42 5.12
C ALA A 64 -10.11 18.11 5.74
N PHE A 65 -11.23 18.15 6.48
CA PHE A 65 -11.87 16.95 7.02
C PHE A 65 -12.44 16.07 5.91
N VAL A 66 -13.17 16.66 4.96
CA VAL A 66 -13.73 15.92 3.80
C VAL A 66 -12.62 15.26 2.97
N GLU A 67 -11.53 15.99 2.73
CA GLU A 67 -10.35 15.44 2.04
C GLU A 67 -9.70 14.31 2.85
N SER A 68 -9.73 14.37 4.19
CA SER A 68 -9.21 13.31 5.05
C SER A 68 -10.08 12.04 5.00
N VAL A 69 -11.40 12.20 4.88
CA VAL A 69 -12.33 11.08 4.64
C VAL A 69 -12.02 10.39 3.31
N ALA A 70 -11.70 11.16 2.26
CA ALA A 70 -11.31 10.57 0.97
C ALA A 70 -10.01 9.74 1.09
N ILE A 71 -9.03 10.21 1.88
CA ILE A 71 -7.82 9.43 2.17
C ILE A 71 -8.17 8.14 2.92
N LYS A 72 -9.10 8.19 3.88
CA LYS A 72 -9.55 7.00 4.62
C LYS A 72 -10.13 5.93 3.69
N ILE A 73 -10.97 6.32 2.74
CA ILE A 73 -11.55 5.41 1.74
C ILE A 73 -10.47 4.76 0.88
N LEU A 74 -9.46 5.53 0.46
CA LEU A 74 -8.32 4.99 -0.30
C LEU A 74 -7.52 3.96 0.50
N LEU A 75 -7.30 4.21 1.79
CA LEU A 75 -6.64 3.27 2.69
C LEU A 75 -7.44 1.96 2.87
N GLU A 76 -8.77 2.04 2.93
CA GLU A 76 -9.63 0.85 2.97
C GLU A 76 -9.54 0.05 1.65
N GLU A 77 -9.51 0.73 0.50
CA GLU A 77 -9.29 0.08 -0.81
C GLU A 77 -7.93 -0.62 -0.88
N GLU A 78 -6.87 0.04 -0.41
CA GLU A 78 -5.53 -0.54 -0.37
C GLU A 78 -5.49 -1.82 0.48
N GLN A 79 -6.08 -1.81 1.69
CA GLN A 79 -6.14 -2.99 2.56
C GLN A 79 -6.87 -4.15 1.88
N VAL A 80 -7.97 -3.89 1.19
CA VAL A 80 -8.70 -4.92 0.43
C VAL A 80 -7.81 -5.53 -0.66
N LEU A 81 -7.05 -4.72 -1.38
CA LEU A 81 -6.12 -5.20 -2.42
C LEU A 81 -4.94 -5.99 -1.83
N ILE A 82 -4.41 -5.56 -0.68
CA ILE A 82 -3.37 -6.29 0.06
C ILE A 82 -3.87 -7.67 0.45
N SER A 83 -5.05 -7.77 1.09
CA SER A 83 -5.64 -9.05 1.49
C SER A 83 -5.94 -9.95 0.29
N LYS A 84 -6.42 -9.39 -0.83
CA LYS A 84 -6.62 -10.15 -2.09
C LYS A 84 -5.30 -10.70 -2.63
N SER A 85 -4.23 -9.90 -2.58
CA SER A 85 -2.91 -10.29 -3.07
C SER A 85 -2.26 -11.37 -2.21
N GLN A 86 -2.44 -11.31 -0.88
CA GLN A 86 -1.97 -12.36 0.04
C GLN A 86 -2.67 -13.69 -0.24
N LYS A 87 -4.00 -13.70 -0.40
CA LYS A 87 -4.75 -14.91 -0.77
C LYS A 87 -4.30 -15.48 -2.12
N LEU A 88 -4.09 -14.62 -3.10
CA LEU A 88 -3.60 -15.02 -4.41
C LEU A 88 -2.18 -15.63 -4.33
N LEU A 89 -1.33 -15.08 -3.48
CA LEU A 89 0.01 -15.63 -3.21
C LEU A 89 -0.09 -17.04 -2.63
N ASP A 90 -0.98 -17.26 -1.66
CA ASP A 90 -1.23 -18.58 -1.07
C ASP A 90 -1.78 -19.57 -2.12
N GLU A 91 -2.71 -19.14 -2.98
CA GLU A 91 -3.24 -19.95 -4.08
C GLU A 91 -2.14 -20.39 -5.06
N ILE A 92 -1.24 -19.47 -5.42
CA ILE A 92 -0.12 -19.75 -6.32
C ILE A 92 0.84 -20.77 -5.69
N GLU A 93 1.14 -20.60 -4.39
CA GLU A 93 2.04 -21.49 -3.65
C GLU A 93 1.49 -22.91 -3.54
N GLN A 94 0.18 -23.06 -3.29
CA GLN A 94 -0.49 -24.36 -3.20
C GLN A 94 -0.57 -25.11 -4.55
N ASN A 95 -0.57 -24.39 -5.68
CA ASN A 95 -0.73 -24.97 -7.02
C ASN A 95 0.60 -25.19 -7.77
N LYS A 96 1.75 -25.03 -7.10
CA LYS A 96 3.09 -25.07 -7.72
C LYS A 96 3.47 -26.39 -8.40
N GLU A 97 2.80 -27.50 -8.09
CA GLU A 97 3.19 -28.87 -8.48
C GLU A 97 2.48 -29.43 -9.74
N LYS A 98 1.64 -28.64 -10.42
CA LYS A 98 0.71 -29.18 -11.45
C LYS A 98 1.26 -29.30 -12.89
N GLY A 99 2.56 -29.51 -13.11
CA GLY A 99 3.14 -29.72 -14.45
C GLY A 99 2.90 -28.56 -15.43
N GLU A 100 2.85 -28.82 -16.75
CA GLU A 100 2.70 -27.77 -17.79
C GLU A 100 1.39 -26.97 -17.69
N SER A 101 0.28 -27.61 -17.30
CA SER A 101 -0.99 -26.90 -17.03
C SER A 101 -0.88 -25.99 -15.79
N GLY A 102 -0.10 -26.42 -14.80
CA GLY A 102 0.34 -25.60 -13.67
C GLY A 102 1.12 -24.36 -14.10
N MET A 103 1.93 -24.44 -15.16
CA MET A 103 2.75 -23.31 -15.60
C MET A 103 1.96 -22.19 -16.30
N LYS A 104 0.92 -22.54 -17.07
CA LYS A 104 0.00 -21.54 -17.64
C LYS A 104 -0.87 -20.89 -16.56
N TYR A 105 -1.38 -21.69 -15.62
CA TYR A 105 -2.10 -21.19 -14.45
C TYR A 105 -1.23 -20.24 -13.64
N PHE A 106 0.01 -20.66 -13.37
CA PHE A 106 1.03 -19.90 -12.69
C PHE A 106 1.24 -18.52 -13.31
N ASN A 107 1.58 -18.47 -14.60
CA ASN A 107 1.84 -17.22 -15.31
C ASN A 107 0.64 -16.26 -15.26
N THR A 108 -0.58 -16.79 -15.37
CA THR A 108 -1.81 -16.01 -15.30
C THR A 108 -1.99 -15.41 -13.91
N LYS A 109 -1.83 -16.22 -12.85
CA LYS A 109 -1.99 -15.77 -11.47
C LYS A 109 -0.88 -14.82 -11.03
N THR A 110 0.36 -15.02 -11.49
CA THR A 110 1.44 -14.05 -11.27
C THR A 110 1.17 -12.71 -11.99
N ALA A 111 0.55 -12.73 -13.16
CA ALA A 111 0.15 -11.48 -13.84
C ALA A 111 -0.96 -10.74 -13.08
N GLU A 112 -1.94 -11.47 -12.54
CA GLU A 112 -2.98 -10.92 -11.65
C GLU A 112 -2.36 -10.30 -10.39
N LEU A 113 -1.42 -11.00 -9.76
CA LEU A 113 -0.68 -10.51 -8.60
C LEU A 113 0.08 -9.22 -8.93
N ARG A 114 0.78 -9.16 -10.07
CA ARG A 114 1.46 -7.93 -10.53
C ARG A 114 0.49 -6.76 -10.70
N ALA A 115 -0.69 -7.01 -11.26
CA ALA A 115 -1.70 -5.97 -11.46
C ALA A 115 -2.23 -5.43 -10.12
N ASN A 116 -2.48 -6.30 -9.14
CA ASN A 116 -2.89 -5.88 -7.80
C ASN A 116 -1.79 -5.09 -7.10
N MET A 117 -0.54 -5.57 -7.15
CA MET A 117 0.61 -4.87 -6.58
C MET A 117 0.78 -3.46 -7.16
N ALA A 118 0.65 -3.30 -8.49
CA ALA A 118 0.73 -1.99 -9.12
C ALA A 118 -0.35 -1.01 -8.61
N LYS A 119 -1.58 -1.51 -8.39
CA LYS A 119 -2.67 -0.70 -7.83
C LYS A 119 -2.40 -0.31 -6.37
N ILE A 120 -1.94 -1.25 -5.54
CA ILE A 120 -1.55 -0.99 -4.15
C ILE A 120 -0.53 0.15 -4.11
N MET A 121 0.56 0.04 -4.89
CA MET A 121 1.61 1.07 -4.92
C MET A 121 1.08 2.44 -5.34
N ASN A 122 0.18 2.49 -6.32
CA ASN A 122 -0.41 3.75 -6.78
C ASN A 122 -1.28 4.40 -5.70
N ILE A 123 -2.06 3.62 -4.95
CA ILE A 123 -2.83 4.13 -3.82
C ILE A 123 -1.89 4.62 -2.72
N HIS A 124 -0.90 3.80 -2.37
CA HIS A 124 0.08 4.09 -1.33
C HIS A 124 0.76 5.44 -1.52
N ILE A 125 1.26 5.71 -2.73
CA ILE A 125 1.91 6.98 -3.08
C ILE A 125 0.94 8.16 -2.91
N LYS A 126 -0.29 8.04 -3.43
CA LYS A 126 -1.31 9.09 -3.31
C LYS A 126 -1.65 9.39 -1.85
N VAL A 127 -1.79 8.36 -1.03
CA VAL A 127 -2.08 8.52 0.40
C VAL A 127 -0.93 9.23 1.11
N ILE A 128 0.32 8.83 0.87
CA ILE A 128 1.51 9.50 1.44
C ILE A 128 1.52 10.98 1.09
N ASP A 129 1.34 11.31 -0.20
CA ASP A 129 1.38 12.70 -0.66
C ASP A 129 0.26 13.52 0.00
N SER A 130 -0.93 12.94 0.10
CA SER A 130 -2.09 13.61 0.72
C SER A 130 -1.92 13.78 2.23
N LEU A 131 -1.36 12.79 2.93
CA LEU A 131 -1.09 12.87 4.37
C LEU A 131 -0.08 13.98 4.69
N ASP A 132 0.98 14.11 3.89
CA ASP A 132 1.99 15.17 4.04
C ASP A 132 1.33 16.57 3.98
N GLU A 133 0.43 16.79 3.02
CA GLU A 133 -0.33 18.05 2.92
C GLU A 133 -1.22 18.31 4.15
N LYS A 134 -1.82 17.26 4.72
CA LYS A 134 -2.69 17.39 5.91
C LYS A 134 -1.90 17.69 7.18
N PHE A 135 -0.73 17.08 7.36
CA PHE A 135 0.17 17.45 8.46
C PHE A 135 0.67 18.89 8.32
N ASP A 136 1.07 19.31 7.12
CA ASP A 136 1.48 20.69 6.85
C ASP A 136 0.37 21.70 7.16
N TYR A 137 -0.88 21.36 6.83
CA TYR A 137 -2.04 22.16 7.19
C TYR A 137 -2.21 22.29 8.71
N LEU A 138 -2.20 21.17 9.44
CA LEU A 138 -2.34 21.15 10.90
C LEU A 138 -1.24 21.97 11.60
N LEU A 139 0.02 21.82 11.16
CA LEU A 139 1.14 22.61 11.70
C LEU A 139 0.95 24.11 11.47
N LYS A 140 0.45 24.52 10.29
CA LYS A 140 0.16 25.93 9.99
C LYS A 140 -1.00 26.49 10.81
N GLU A 141 -2.02 25.68 11.09
CA GLU A 141 -3.15 26.11 11.93
C GLU A 141 -2.73 26.20 13.41
N SER A 142 -1.90 25.28 13.90
CA SER A 142 -1.31 25.32 15.25
C SER A 142 -0.44 26.56 15.47
N ALA A 143 0.42 26.89 14.49
CA ALA A 143 1.26 28.09 14.55
C ALA A 143 0.46 29.42 14.60
N LYS A 144 -0.83 29.41 14.22
CA LYS A 144 -1.72 30.58 14.32
C LYS A 144 -2.40 30.70 15.69
N GLY A 145 -2.07 29.84 16.66
CA GLY A 145 -2.64 29.86 18.00
C GLY A 145 -4.09 29.38 18.07
N LYS A 146 -4.59 28.70 17.01
CA LYS A 146 -5.84 27.96 17.11
C LYS A 146 -5.57 26.71 17.96
N GLU A 147 -6.43 26.42 18.94
CA GLU A 147 -6.43 25.15 19.64
C GLU A 147 -6.62 24.02 18.61
N THR A 148 -5.49 23.50 18.16
CA THR A 148 -5.41 22.27 17.39
C THR A 148 -4.78 21.29 18.35
N PRO A 149 -5.37 20.10 18.56
CA PRO A 149 -4.90 19.12 19.54
C PRO A 149 -3.59 18.41 19.11
N VAL A 150 -2.76 19.10 18.31
CA VAL A 150 -1.55 18.61 17.63
C VAL A 150 -0.31 19.13 18.33
#